data_AF-A0AB32V2W6-F1
#
_entry.id   AF-A0AB32V2W6-F1
#
_cell.length_a   1.000
_cell.length_b   1.000
_cell.length_c   1.000
_cell.angle_alpha   90.00
_cell.angle_beta   90.00
_cell.angle_gamma   90.00
#
_symmetry.space_group_name_H-M   'P 1'
#
loop_
_entity.id
_entity.type
_entity.pdbx_description
1 polymer ?
#
loop_
_entity_poly.entity_id
_entity_poly.type
_entity_poly.pdbx_seq_one_letter_code
_entity_poly.pdbx_strand_id
1 'polypeptide(L)'
;MDWLILAAENDYRDEFASLPPIVPEGPIAIYGLGGGTAAHLMLDVWPSLQLEGWEIDEILIDKAREYFELSNLERCNEVGGRLQVHIDDAFSPIQIPPKGYAGIIIDLFSDGKVLSQLQEVEIWLKLSDRLMPDGRLMVNCGGVSESSTDGKIHHQSVDDTWIQNSTIKALATAFPGQVHWKRTPESQGQNYLALTGPLPDLTSWSATVPGCLSEAVKQWRTCKPFP
;
A
#
# COMPACT_ATOMS: atom_id res chain seq x y z
N MET A 1 8.61 13.23 24.21
CA MET A 1 8.51 12.59 22.88
C MET A 1 9.02 11.15 22.92
N ASP A 2 8.75 10.38 24.00
CA ASP A 2 9.20 8.98 24.11
C ASP A 2 8.06 8.00 24.40
N TRP A 3 6.80 8.47 24.41
CA TRP A 3 5.65 7.63 24.73
C TRP A 3 4.93 7.04 23.50
N LEU A 4 5.22 7.53 22.28
CA LEU A 4 4.61 7.02 21.04
C LEU A 4 5.35 5.81 20.44
N ILE A 5 6.63 5.63 20.78
CA ILE A 5 7.46 4.52 20.24
C ILE A 5 7.07 3.17 20.87
N LEU A 6 6.42 3.15 22.03
CA LEU A 6 6.08 1.90 22.74
C LEU A 6 4.65 1.39 22.47
N ALA A 7 3.84 2.10 21.67
CA ALA A 7 2.43 1.74 21.44
C ALA A 7 2.10 1.27 20.01
N ALA A 8 3.07 1.21 19.09
CA ALA A 8 2.86 0.57 17.81
C ALA A 8 3.09 -0.94 17.97
N GLU A 9 2.07 -1.65 18.46
CA GLU A 9 1.89 -3.04 18.04
C GLU A 9 1.77 -2.99 16.52
N ASN A 10 2.83 -3.45 15.87
CA ASN A 10 3.05 -3.52 14.43
C ASN A 10 1.70 -3.69 13.69
N ASP A 11 1.20 -2.65 13.03
CA ASP A 11 -0.02 -2.68 12.22
C ASP A 11 0.39 -2.91 10.76
N TYR A 12 -0.45 -3.53 9.93
CA TYR A 12 -0.12 -3.75 8.51
C TYR A 12 0.16 -2.43 7.76
N ARG A 13 -0.34 -1.31 8.28
CA ARG A 13 -0.13 0.05 7.76
C ARG A 13 1.33 0.48 7.85
N ASP A 14 2.11 -0.15 8.72
CA ASP A 14 3.55 0.02 8.83
C ASP A 14 4.26 -0.46 7.56
N GLU A 15 3.66 -1.41 6.84
CA GLU A 15 4.26 -2.03 5.66
C GLU A 15 4.40 -1.06 4.49
N PHE A 16 3.51 -0.08 4.37
CA PHE A 16 3.60 0.93 3.31
C PHE A 16 4.80 1.86 3.47
N ALA A 17 5.27 2.08 4.70
CA ALA A 17 6.50 2.83 4.95
C ALA A 17 7.77 2.09 4.48
N SER A 18 7.66 0.84 4.00
CA SER A 18 8.76 0.13 3.34
C SER A 18 8.93 0.47 1.86
N LEU A 19 7.95 1.13 1.23
CA LEU A 19 7.97 1.45 -0.21
C LEU A 19 9.07 2.46 -0.63
N PRO A 20 9.33 3.56 0.09
CA PRO A 20 10.19 4.65 -0.41
C PRO A 20 11.60 4.24 -0.86
N PRO A 21 12.33 3.32 -0.19
CA PRO A 21 13.67 2.91 -0.62
C PRO A 21 13.72 2.13 -1.94
N ILE A 22 12.59 1.65 -2.47
CA ILE A 22 12.54 0.77 -3.65
C ILE A 22 11.82 1.41 -4.85
N VAL A 23 11.54 2.70 -4.78
CA VAL A 23 10.95 3.52 -5.85
C VAL A 23 11.89 4.68 -6.20
N PRO A 24 11.76 5.30 -7.39
CA PRO A 24 12.52 6.51 -7.72
C PRO A 24 12.21 7.66 -6.76
N GLU A 25 13.05 8.70 -6.74
CA GLU A 25 12.72 9.94 -6.03
C GLU A 25 11.54 10.66 -6.71
N GLY A 26 10.49 10.95 -5.94
CA GLY A 26 9.31 11.63 -6.43
C GLY A 26 8.15 11.59 -5.42
N PRO A 27 6.99 12.18 -5.78
CA PRO A 27 5.81 12.15 -4.92
C PRO A 27 5.25 10.73 -4.84
N ILE A 28 4.68 10.39 -3.68
CA ILE A 28 3.97 9.12 -3.46
C ILE A 28 2.49 9.42 -3.22
N ALA A 29 1.63 8.74 -3.98
CA ALA A 29 0.20 8.81 -3.77
C ALA A 29 -0.27 7.75 -2.75
N ILE A 30 -1.29 8.09 -1.96
CA ILE A 30 -1.98 7.18 -1.04
C ILE A 30 -3.47 7.22 -1.39
N TYR A 31 -4.01 6.13 -1.91
CA TYR A 31 -5.42 5.98 -2.23
C TYR A 31 -6.11 5.22 -1.10
N GLY A 32 -7.05 5.89 -0.42
CA GLY A 32 -7.60 5.44 0.85
C GLY A 32 -6.77 5.99 2.00
N LEU A 33 -6.88 7.30 2.25
CA LEU A 33 -6.14 7.96 3.31
C LEU A 33 -6.68 7.59 4.69
N GLY A 34 -8.00 7.40 4.81
CA GLY A 34 -8.68 7.15 6.08
C GLY A 34 -8.31 8.18 7.14
N GLY A 35 -7.94 7.70 8.33
CA GLY A 35 -7.45 8.56 9.43
C GLY A 35 -6.03 9.11 9.23
N GLY A 36 -5.32 8.73 8.16
CA GLY A 36 -3.98 9.22 7.86
C GLY A 36 -2.82 8.42 8.45
N THR A 37 -3.06 7.25 9.06
CA THR A 37 -2.02 6.44 9.73
C THR A 37 -0.80 6.17 8.84
N ALA A 38 -1.00 5.73 7.60
CA ALA A 38 0.11 5.48 6.67
C ALA A 38 0.90 6.76 6.36
N ALA A 39 0.22 7.90 6.18
CA ALA A 39 0.88 9.18 5.92
C ALA A 39 1.71 9.67 7.11
N HIS A 40 1.20 9.52 8.34
CA HIS A 40 1.95 9.81 9.57
C HIS A 40 3.24 8.99 9.63
N LEU A 41 3.11 7.67 9.55
CA LEU A 41 4.25 6.76 9.63
C LEU A 41 5.28 7.04 8.52
N MET A 42 4.82 7.28 7.30
CA MET A 42 5.71 7.59 6.18
C MET A 42 6.47 8.91 6.39
N LEU A 43 5.83 9.97 6.88
CA LEU A 43 6.51 11.24 7.14
C LEU A 43 7.37 11.22 8.41
N ASP A 44 7.06 10.36 9.38
CA ASP A 44 7.90 10.16 10.56
C ASP A 44 9.20 9.43 10.19
N VAL A 45 9.11 8.40 9.34
CA VAL A 45 10.26 7.61 8.89
C VAL A 45 11.04 8.34 7.78
N TRP A 46 10.33 8.97 6.85
CA TRP A 46 10.86 9.60 5.65
C TRP A 46 10.40 11.06 5.55
N PRO A 47 10.98 11.96 6.37
CA PRO A 47 10.44 13.29 6.57
C PRO A 47 10.53 14.21 5.36
N SER A 48 11.27 13.87 4.31
CA SER A 48 11.34 14.66 3.07
C SER A 48 10.26 14.31 2.03
N LEU A 49 9.44 13.28 2.28
CA LEU A 49 8.46 12.83 1.29
C LEU A 49 7.43 13.90 0.93
N GLN A 50 7.09 13.95 -0.35
CA GLN A 50 5.90 14.61 -0.85
C GLN A 50 4.80 13.55 -0.98
N LEU A 51 3.78 13.62 -0.13
CA LEU A 51 2.65 12.72 -0.16
C LEU A 51 1.43 13.42 -0.75
N GLU A 52 0.68 12.71 -1.59
CA GLU A 52 -0.66 13.11 -2.02
C GLU A 52 -1.65 12.02 -1.56
N GLY A 53 -2.65 12.37 -0.77
CA GLY A 53 -3.60 11.43 -0.18
C GLY A 53 -5.01 11.65 -0.69
N TRP A 54 -5.69 10.57 -1.11
CA TRP A 54 -7.07 10.59 -1.57
C TRP A 54 -7.98 9.88 -0.58
N GLU A 55 -9.08 10.53 -0.25
CA GLU A 55 -10.19 9.97 0.52
C GLU A 55 -11.50 10.48 -0.05
N ILE A 56 -12.50 9.61 -0.18
CA ILE A 56 -13.80 10.00 -0.74
C ILE A 56 -14.72 10.59 0.34
N ASP A 57 -14.52 10.22 1.60
CA ASP A 57 -15.33 10.66 2.73
C ASP A 57 -14.79 11.96 3.36
N GLU A 58 -15.44 13.09 3.02
CA GLU A 58 -15.13 14.42 3.58
C GLU A 58 -15.24 14.46 5.11
N ILE A 59 -16.24 13.78 5.69
CA ILE A 59 -16.48 13.79 7.13
C ILE A 59 -15.33 13.05 7.84
N LEU A 60 -14.85 11.95 7.26
CA LEU A 60 -13.71 11.23 7.79
C LEU A 60 -12.44 12.09 7.78
N ILE A 61 -12.19 12.83 6.69
CA ILE A 61 -11.05 13.74 6.61
C ILE A 61 -11.14 14.88 7.62
N ASP A 62 -12.32 15.49 7.80
CA ASP A 62 -12.51 16.51 8.82
C ASP A 62 -12.21 15.98 10.22
N LYS A 63 -12.64 14.75 10.52
CA LYS A 63 -12.32 14.09 11.79
C LYS A 63 -10.84 13.74 11.91
N ALA A 64 -10.18 13.33 10.83
CA ALA A 64 -8.75 13.06 10.85
C ALA A 64 -7.92 14.34 11.08
N ARG A 65 -8.33 15.46 10.48
CA ARG A 65 -7.71 16.77 10.73
C ARG A 65 -7.88 17.24 12.17
N GLU A 66 -9.05 17.00 12.76
CA GLU A 66 -9.42 17.42 14.12
C GLU A 66 -8.78 16.53 15.21
N TYR A 67 -8.82 15.21 15.04
CA TYR A 67 -8.50 14.25 16.10
C TYR A 67 -7.25 13.41 15.85
N PHE A 68 -6.82 13.23 14.60
CA PHE A 68 -5.66 12.41 14.24
C PHE A 68 -4.48 13.25 13.74
N GLU A 69 -4.52 14.57 13.94
CA GLU A 69 -3.45 15.50 13.58
C GLU A 69 -3.08 15.52 12.08
N LEU A 70 -4.00 15.09 11.20
CA LEU A 70 -3.77 15.12 9.74
C LEU A 70 -3.46 16.54 9.24
N SER A 71 -4.05 17.55 9.89
CA SER A 71 -3.82 18.98 9.60
C SER A 71 -2.38 19.43 9.86
N ASN A 72 -1.63 18.73 10.71
CA ASN A 72 -0.20 19.01 10.92
C ASN A 72 0.62 18.50 9.73
N LEU A 73 0.27 17.34 9.16
CA LEU A 73 0.94 16.79 7.97
C LEU A 73 0.72 17.64 6.72
N GLU A 74 -0.42 18.33 6.62
CA GLU A 74 -0.71 19.24 5.50
C GLU A 74 0.22 20.47 5.46
N ARG A 75 0.92 20.75 6.56
CA ARG A 75 1.95 21.80 6.63
C ARG A 75 3.31 21.24 6.22
N CYS A 76 4.07 22.03 5.48
CA CYS A 76 5.46 21.72 5.18
C CYS A 76 6.28 21.64 6.47
N ASN A 77 6.95 20.51 6.71
CA ASN A 77 7.88 20.34 7.82
C ASN A 77 9.24 21.01 7.50
N GLU A 78 10.16 20.96 8.47
CA GLU A 78 11.47 21.63 8.39
C GLU A 78 12.35 21.18 7.21
N VAL A 79 12.17 19.95 6.72
CA VAL A 79 12.95 19.37 5.63
C VAL A 79 12.17 19.28 4.32
N GLY A 80 11.00 19.94 4.25
CA GLY A 80 10.22 20.08 3.03
C GLY A 80 9.08 19.07 2.87
N GLY A 81 9.01 18.02 3.69
CA GLY A 81 7.97 17.00 3.56
C GLY A 81 6.60 17.49 3.99
N ARG A 82 5.57 16.94 3.34
CA ARG A 82 4.17 17.30 3.55
C ARG A 82 3.23 16.27 2.95
N LEU A 83 1.99 16.30 3.43
CA LEU A 83 0.84 15.67 2.81
C LEU A 83 0.01 16.74 2.07
N GLN A 84 -0.54 16.38 0.92
CA GLN A 84 -1.61 17.12 0.27
C GLN A 84 -2.85 16.23 0.22
N VAL A 85 -3.96 16.68 0.79
CA VAL A 85 -5.20 15.89 0.86
C VAL A 85 -6.14 16.27 -0.28
N HIS A 86 -6.67 15.25 -0.95
CA HIS A 86 -7.66 15.32 -2.00
C HIS A 86 -8.92 14.59 -1.53
N ILE A 87 -10.04 15.31 -1.48
CA ILE A 87 -11.34 14.73 -1.12
C ILE A 87 -12.08 14.40 -2.43
N ASP A 88 -11.82 13.21 -2.99
CA ASP A 88 -12.33 12.79 -4.29
C ASP A 88 -12.17 11.26 -4.48
N ASP A 89 -12.83 10.70 -5.49
CA ASP A 89 -12.63 9.32 -5.93
C ASP A 89 -11.24 9.15 -6.54
N ALA A 90 -10.43 8.28 -5.94
CA ALA A 90 -9.07 7.97 -6.38
C ALA A 90 -9.01 7.40 -7.82
N PHE A 91 -10.08 6.79 -8.34
CA PHE A 91 -10.14 6.28 -9.71
C PHE A 91 -10.52 7.35 -10.75
N SER A 92 -11.05 8.49 -10.33
CA SER A 92 -11.38 9.59 -11.24
C SER A 92 -10.15 10.07 -12.01
N PRO A 93 -10.33 10.71 -13.19
CA PRO A 93 -9.25 11.40 -13.87
C PRO A 93 -8.65 12.47 -12.95
N ILE A 94 -7.35 12.40 -12.71
CA ILE A 94 -6.62 13.38 -11.89
C ILE A 94 -5.55 14.09 -12.71
N GLN A 95 -5.15 15.27 -12.25
CA GLN A 95 -3.92 15.90 -12.74
C GLN A 95 -2.73 15.17 -12.13
N ILE A 96 -2.09 14.33 -12.94
CA ILE A 96 -0.89 13.59 -12.55
C ILE A 96 0.30 14.58 -12.55
N PRO A 97 1.26 14.48 -11.60
CA PRO A 97 2.50 15.24 -11.67
C PRO A 97 3.18 15.04 -13.03
N PRO A 98 3.91 16.04 -13.58
CA PRO A 98 4.49 15.94 -14.93
C PRO A 98 5.37 14.71 -15.19
N LYS A 99 5.96 14.12 -14.14
CA LYS A 99 6.76 12.91 -14.21
C LYS A 99 6.01 11.63 -13.80
N GLY A 100 4.80 11.73 -13.24
CA GLY A 100 4.13 10.65 -12.54
C GLY A 100 4.47 10.56 -11.05
N TYR A 101 3.89 9.59 -10.36
CA TYR A 101 4.23 9.23 -8.98
C TYR A 101 5.39 8.24 -8.92
N ALA A 102 6.28 8.41 -7.94
CA ALA A 102 7.30 7.42 -7.62
C ALA A 102 6.66 6.11 -7.12
N GLY A 103 5.58 6.22 -6.35
CA GLY A 103 4.80 5.08 -5.94
C GLY A 103 3.35 5.44 -5.68
N ILE A 104 2.47 4.43 -5.72
CA ILE A 104 1.07 4.58 -5.35
C ILE A 104 0.74 3.47 -4.35
N ILE A 105 0.38 3.88 -3.15
CA ILE A 105 -0.17 3.02 -2.11
C ILE A 105 -1.68 2.95 -2.31
N ILE A 106 -2.24 1.74 -2.24
CA ILE A 106 -3.66 1.50 -2.46
C ILE A 106 -4.23 0.70 -1.29
N ASP A 107 -5.05 1.36 -0.48
CA ASP A 107 -5.72 0.81 0.72
C ASP A 107 -7.23 1.13 0.65
N LEU A 108 -7.88 0.72 -0.45
CA LEU A 108 -9.26 1.07 -0.76
C LEU A 108 -10.25 -0.03 -0.34
N PHE A 109 -11.11 0.29 0.63
CA PHE A 109 -12.12 -0.62 1.18
C PHE A 109 -13.49 0.05 1.28
N SER A 110 -14.54 -0.74 1.08
CA SER A 110 -15.94 -0.39 1.41
C SER A 110 -16.58 -1.56 2.13
N ASP A 111 -17.31 -1.30 3.21
CA ASP A 111 -17.97 -2.32 4.03
C ASP A 111 -17.03 -3.47 4.47
N GLY A 112 -15.78 -3.12 4.81
CA GLY A 112 -14.75 -4.08 5.24
C GLY A 112 -14.22 -4.98 4.12
N LYS A 113 -14.50 -4.68 2.85
CA LYS A 113 -14.04 -5.45 1.68
C LYS A 113 -13.28 -4.55 0.71
N VAL A 114 -12.31 -5.14 0.03
CA VAL A 114 -11.62 -4.46 -1.08
C VAL A 114 -12.64 -4.08 -2.15
N LEU A 115 -12.49 -2.88 -2.73
CA LEU A 115 -13.36 -2.42 -3.81
C LEU A 115 -13.32 -3.40 -5.01
N SER A 116 -14.49 -3.70 -5.57
CA SER A 116 -14.59 -4.65 -6.70
C SER A 116 -13.83 -4.19 -7.93
N GLN A 117 -13.68 -2.88 -8.13
CA GLN A 117 -12.88 -2.30 -9.21
C GLN A 117 -11.42 -2.78 -9.18
N LEU A 118 -10.86 -3.07 -8.00
CA LEU A 118 -9.50 -3.59 -7.87
C LEU A 118 -9.37 -5.06 -8.34
N GLN A 119 -10.48 -5.70 -8.74
CA GLN A 119 -10.49 -7.03 -9.34
C GLN A 119 -10.56 -6.96 -10.88
N GLU A 120 -10.53 -5.75 -11.46
CA GLU A 120 -10.53 -5.50 -12.90
C GLU A 120 -9.10 -5.20 -13.40
N VAL A 121 -8.67 -5.89 -14.45
CA VAL A 121 -7.31 -5.77 -15.01
C VAL A 121 -7.05 -4.35 -15.53
N GLU A 122 -8.06 -3.75 -16.15
CA GLU A 122 -7.99 -2.43 -16.78
C GLU A 122 -7.76 -1.31 -15.77
N ILE A 123 -8.22 -1.48 -14.52
CA ILE A 123 -7.97 -0.51 -13.44
C ILE A 123 -6.47 -0.47 -13.13
N TRP A 124 -5.83 -1.62 -13.02
CA TRP A 124 -4.39 -1.68 -12.76
C TRP A 124 -3.56 -1.03 -13.86
N LEU A 125 -3.91 -1.27 -15.13
CA LEU A 125 -3.24 -0.64 -16.26
C LEU A 125 -3.38 0.89 -16.22
N LYS A 126 -4.60 1.40 -15.99
CA LYS A 126 -4.85 2.85 -15.85
C LYS A 126 -4.10 3.47 -14.66
N LEU A 127 -3.98 2.75 -13.55
CA LEU A 127 -3.22 3.24 -12.39
C LEU A 127 -1.71 3.24 -12.69
N SER A 128 -1.21 2.27 -13.45
CA SER A 128 0.21 2.24 -13.83
C SER A 128 0.60 3.38 -14.77
N ASP A 129 -0.33 3.91 -15.59
CA ASP A 129 -0.10 5.09 -16.42
C ASP A 129 0.18 6.37 -15.59
N ARG A 130 -0.09 6.33 -14.27
CA ARG A 130 0.18 7.44 -13.34
C ARG A 130 1.58 7.38 -12.71
N LEU A 131 2.31 6.29 -12.92
CA LEU A 131 3.63 6.09 -12.33
C LEU A 131 4.75 6.73 -13.16
N MET A 132 5.81 7.13 -12.48
CA MET A 132 7.12 7.37 -13.08
C MET A 132 7.68 6.06 -13.68
N PRO A 133 8.65 6.14 -14.60
CA PRO A 133 9.51 4.99 -14.89
C PRO A 133 10.10 4.41 -13.59
N ASP A 134 10.08 3.08 -13.47
CA ASP A 134 10.47 2.33 -12.27
C ASP A 134 9.63 2.60 -11.01
N GLY A 135 8.54 3.35 -11.14
CA GLY A 135 7.56 3.53 -10.08
C GLY A 135 6.77 2.26 -9.78
N ARG A 136 6.18 2.19 -8.58
CA ARG A 136 5.52 0.96 -8.10
C ARG A 136 4.18 1.19 -7.43
N LEU A 137 3.27 0.27 -7.65
CA LEU A 137 2.07 0.07 -6.83
C LEU A 137 2.39 -0.85 -5.64
N MET A 138 1.96 -0.46 -4.44
CA MET A 138 1.89 -1.32 -3.26
C MET A 138 0.46 -1.33 -2.71
N VAL A 139 -0.14 -2.50 -2.60
CA VAL A 139 -1.60 -2.65 -2.51
C VAL A 139 -1.98 -3.53 -1.33
N ASN A 140 -2.89 -3.05 -0.49
CA ASN A 140 -3.63 -3.92 0.43
C ASN A 140 -4.75 -4.63 -0.33
N CYS A 141 -4.61 -5.94 -0.43
CA CYS A 141 -5.50 -6.82 -1.18
C CYS A 141 -6.54 -7.50 -0.27
N GLY A 142 -6.59 -7.16 1.02
CA GLY A 142 -7.48 -7.74 2.01
C GLY A 142 -7.25 -9.24 2.24
N GLY A 143 -8.10 -9.85 3.08
CA GLY A 143 -8.12 -11.30 3.29
C GLY A 143 -8.78 -12.08 2.14
N VAL A 144 -8.74 -13.41 2.23
CA VAL A 144 -9.55 -14.28 1.35
C VAL A 144 -10.95 -14.39 1.95
N SER A 145 -12.00 -14.18 1.15
CA SER A 145 -13.39 -14.33 1.61
C SER A 145 -13.70 -15.78 2.01
N GLU A 146 -14.39 -16.00 3.12
CA GLU A 146 -14.79 -17.35 3.60
C GLU A 146 -15.68 -18.13 2.62
N SER A 147 -16.33 -17.47 1.64
CA SER A 147 -17.16 -18.12 0.63
C SER A 147 -16.38 -18.96 -0.39
N SER A 148 -15.05 -18.91 -0.38
CA SER A 148 -14.18 -19.68 -1.31
C SER A 148 -13.76 -21.04 -0.77
N THR A 149 -14.06 -21.36 0.50
CA THR A 149 -13.81 -22.71 1.04
C THR A 149 -14.98 -23.62 0.69
N ASP A 150 -15.11 -23.97 -0.59
CA ASP A 150 -15.74 -25.25 -0.94
C ASP A 150 -14.87 -26.31 -0.24
N GLY A 151 -15.45 -27.10 0.67
CA GLY A 151 -14.79 -27.84 1.77
C GLY A 151 -13.75 -28.91 1.41
N LYS A 152 -13.07 -28.78 0.28
CA LYS A 152 -11.90 -29.53 -0.13
C LYS A 152 -10.66 -28.85 0.42
N ILE A 153 -10.14 -29.39 1.52
CA ILE A 153 -8.78 -29.13 2.00
C ILE A 153 -7.82 -29.62 0.91
N HIS A 154 -7.55 -28.80 -0.08
CA HIS A 154 -6.34 -28.96 -0.87
C HIS A 154 -5.20 -28.53 0.05
N HIS A 155 -4.25 -29.43 0.29
CA HIS A 155 -2.91 -29.08 0.79
C HIS A 155 -2.24 -28.17 -0.25
N GLN A 156 -2.68 -26.93 -0.36
CA GLN A 156 -2.01 -25.90 -1.14
C GLN A 156 -0.76 -25.52 -0.36
N SER A 157 0.38 -25.48 -1.05
CA SER A 157 1.59 -24.89 -0.48
C SER A 157 1.24 -23.48 0.00
N VAL A 158 1.80 -23.08 1.14
CA VAL A 158 1.70 -21.69 1.64
C VAL A 158 2.04 -20.69 0.53
N ASP A 159 2.97 -21.07 -0.37
CA ASP A 159 3.43 -20.27 -1.51
C ASP A 159 2.37 -19.97 -2.58
N ASP A 160 1.27 -20.73 -2.63
CA ASP A 160 0.24 -20.60 -3.66
C ASP A 160 -1.08 -20.06 -3.09
N THR A 161 -1.12 -19.70 -1.81
CA THR A 161 -2.34 -19.21 -1.15
C THR A 161 -2.85 -17.88 -1.73
N TRP A 162 -1.96 -17.05 -2.29
CA TRP A 162 -2.32 -15.81 -2.98
C TRP A 162 -3.27 -16.04 -4.16
N ILE A 163 -3.25 -17.23 -4.77
CA ILE A 163 -4.13 -17.57 -5.91
C ILE A 163 -5.60 -17.50 -5.49
N GLN A 164 -5.92 -17.57 -4.20
CA GLN A 164 -7.31 -17.42 -3.74
C GLN A 164 -7.77 -15.96 -3.69
N ASN A 165 -6.86 -14.98 -3.74
CA ASN A 165 -7.18 -13.56 -3.68
C ASN A 165 -7.41 -12.99 -5.10
N SER A 166 -8.64 -12.54 -5.39
CA SER A 166 -9.02 -12.03 -6.72
C SER A 166 -8.32 -10.72 -7.10
N THR A 167 -8.04 -9.86 -6.12
CA THR A 167 -7.30 -8.61 -6.32
C THR A 167 -5.87 -8.88 -6.80
N ILE A 168 -5.14 -9.79 -6.12
CA ILE A 168 -3.79 -10.19 -6.56
C ILE A 168 -3.84 -10.86 -7.93
N LYS A 169 -4.86 -11.67 -8.21
CA LYS A 169 -5.01 -12.31 -9.52
C LYS A 169 -5.17 -11.31 -10.66
N ALA A 170 -6.01 -10.29 -10.49
CA ALA A 170 -6.19 -9.23 -11.46
C ALA A 170 -4.88 -8.47 -11.69
N LEU A 171 -4.17 -8.14 -10.60
CA LEU A 171 -2.90 -7.42 -10.63
C LEU A 171 -1.78 -8.26 -11.31
N ALA A 172 -1.71 -9.57 -11.03
CA ALA A 172 -0.79 -10.51 -11.69
C ALA A 172 -1.12 -10.75 -13.17
N THR A 173 -2.38 -10.60 -13.56
CA THR A 173 -2.80 -10.65 -14.97
C THR A 173 -2.40 -9.36 -15.70
N ALA A 174 -2.53 -8.20 -15.03
CA ALA A 174 -2.09 -6.91 -15.55
C ALA A 174 -0.56 -6.82 -15.71
N PHE A 175 0.20 -7.41 -14.77
CA PHE A 175 1.67 -7.35 -14.75
C PHE A 175 2.32 -8.74 -14.65
N PRO A 176 2.26 -9.58 -15.70
CA PRO A 176 2.78 -10.94 -15.65
C PRO A 176 4.25 -11.01 -15.23
N GLY A 177 4.54 -11.78 -14.18
CA GLY A 177 5.89 -11.99 -13.65
C GLY A 177 6.48 -10.80 -12.87
N GLN A 178 5.71 -9.73 -12.67
CA GLN A 178 6.14 -8.50 -11.98
C GLN A 178 5.29 -8.21 -10.75
N VAL A 179 4.77 -9.26 -10.11
CA VAL A 179 3.93 -9.15 -8.93
C VAL A 179 4.49 -10.01 -7.83
N HIS A 180 4.63 -9.39 -6.67
CA HIS A 180 5.09 -10.01 -5.45
C HIS A 180 4.04 -9.83 -4.39
N TRP A 181 3.97 -10.76 -3.45
CA TRP A 181 2.98 -10.76 -2.40
C TRP A 181 3.58 -11.15 -1.07
N LYS A 182 2.92 -10.73 0.00
CA LYS A 182 3.08 -11.30 1.33
C LYS A 182 1.75 -11.29 2.06
N ARG A 183 1.70 -11.94 3.22
CA ARG A 183 0.53 -11.98 4.07
C ARG A 183 0.91 -11.50 5.46
N THR A 184 0.10 -10.61 6.03
CA THR A 184 0.32 -10.13 7.39
C THR A 184 0.03 -11.25 8.40
N PRO A 185 0.64 -11.21 9.60
CA PRO A 185 0.33 -12.14 10.68
C PRO A 185 -1.14 -12.15 11.08
N GLU A 186 -1.56 -13.19 11.78
CA GLU A 186 -2.93 -13.33 12.30
C GLU A 186 -3.35 -12.20 13.23
N SER A 187 -2.41 -11.73 14.07
CA SER A 187 -2.60 -10.57 14.92
C SER A 187 -2.85 -9.26 14.15
N GLN A 188 -2.60 -9.23 12.84
CA GLN A 188 -2.74 -8.07 11.97
C GLN A 188 -3.78 -8.30 10.85
N GLY A 189 -4.78 -9.14 11.11
CA GLY A 189 -5.92 -9.33 10.22
C GLY A 189 -5.68 -10.23 8.99
N GLN A 190 -4.49 -10.83 8.85
CA GLN A 190 -4.16 -11.77 7.77
C GLN A 190 -4.36 -11.21 6.34
N ASN A 191 -4.22 -9.90 6.17
CA ASN A 191 -4.34 -9.24 4.88
C ASN A 191 -3.22 -9.67 3.94
N TYR A 192 -3.57 -9.81 2.67
CA TYR A 192 -2.59 -9.94 1.60
C TYR A 192 -2.12 -8.56 1.16
N LEU A 193 -0.81 -8.40 0.98
CA LEU A 193 -0.22 -7.24 0.33
C LEU A 193 0.35 -7.66 -1.02
N ALA A 194 0.28 -6.77 -2.01
CA ALA A 194 0.91 -6.94 -3.31
C ALA A 194 1.86 -5.77 -3.63
N LEU A 195 2.92 -6.06 -4.37
CA LEU A 195 3.93 -5.11 -4.83
C LEU A 195 4.22 -5.38 -6.31
N THR A 196 4.25 -4.33 -7.12
CA THR A 196 4.57 -4.41 -8.54
C THR A 196 6.05 -4.10 -8.84
N GLY A 197 6.48 -4.48 -10.05
CA GLY A 197 7.83 -4.28 -10.57
C GLY A 197 8.79 -5.39 -10.16
N PRO A 198 10.10 -5.28 -10.48
CA PRO A 198 11.09 -6.31 -10.14
C PRO A 198 11.25 -6.50 -8.64
N LEU A 199 11.33 -7.72 -8.13
CA LEU A 199 11.58 -7.96 -6.70
C LEU A 199 12.92 -7.32 -6.29
N PRO A 200 12.94 -6.40 -5.31
CA PRO A 200 14.20 -5.86 -4.80
C PRO A 200 15.05 -6.96 -4.15
N ASP A 201 16.36 -6.74 -4.06
CA ASP A 201 17.18 -7.57 -3.18
C ASP A 201 16.71 -7.41 -1.74
N LEU A 202 16.16 -8.48 -1.16
CA LEU A 202 15.48 -8.42 0.13
C LEU A 202 16.43 -8.07 1.28
N THR A 203 17.71 -8.42 1.15
CA THR A 203 18.73 -8.11 2.17
C THR A 203 19.07 -6.62 2.15
N SER A 204 19.28 -6.06 0.97
CA SER A 204 19.53 -4.63 0.77
C SER A 204 18.32 -3.81 1.19
N TRP A 205 17.11 -4.22 0.79
CA TRP A 205 15.87 -3.54 1.20
C TRP A 205 15.69 -3.56 2.72
N SER A 206 15.89 -4.71 3.36
CA SER A 206 15.86 -4.88 4.83
C SER A 206 16.84 -3.95 5.56
N ALA A 207 18.01 -3.67 4.97
CA ALA A 207 19.00 -2.78 5.56
C ALA A 207 18.66 -1.29 5.41
N THR A 208 17.75 -0.94 4.50
CA THR A 208 17.35 0.46 4.25
C THR A 208 16.16 0.92 5.07
N VAL A 209 15.30 0.00 5.52
CA VAL A 209 14.10 0.33 6.30
C VAL A 209 14.37 0.31 7.81
N PRO A 210 13.55 0.99 8.64
CA PRO A 210 13.64 0.89 10.09
C PRO A 210 13.57 -0.56 10.61
N GLY A 211 14.17 -0.79 11.78
CA GLY A 211 14.28 -2.13 12.37
C GLY A 211 12.94 -2.87 12.52
N CYS A 212 11.84 -2.16 12.81
CA CYS A 212 10.50 -2.74 12.89
C CYS A 212 10.01 -3.34 11.56
N LEU A 213 10.46 -2.82 10.41
CA LEU A 213 10.09 -3.28 9.07
C LEU A 213 11.09 -4.25 8.45
N SER A 214 12.29 -4.35 9.03
CA SER A 214 13.44 -5.04 8.43
C SER A 214 13.19 -6.54 8.19
N GLU A 215 12.54 -7.24 9.12
CA GLU A 215 12.16 -8.64 8.93
C GLU A 215 10.91 -8.80 8.07
N ALA A 216 10.00 -7.82 8.11
CA ALA A 216 8.75 -7.86 7.35
C ALA A 216 8.99 -7.77 5.83
N VAL A 217 10.00 -7.02 5.39
CA VAL A 217 10.33 -6.95 3.95
C VAL A 217 10.98 -8.25 3.43
N LYS A 218 11.57 -9.08 4.28
CA LYS A 218 12.13 -10.38 3.84
C LYS A 218 11.05 -11.42 3.50
N GLN A 219 9.79 -11.12 3.80
CA GLN A 219 8.67 -12.04 3.61
C GLN A 219 8.01 -11.93 2.23
N TRP A 220 8.40 -10.96 1.40
CA TRP A 220 7.89 -10.81 0.04
C TRP A 220 8.28 -12.01 -0.84
N ARG A 221 7.30 -12.54 -1.59
CA ARG A 221 7.44 -13.70 -2.48
C ARG A 221 6.89 -13.38 -3.87
N THR A 222 7.46 -13.97 -4.90
CA THR A 222 6.98 -13.78 -6.28
C THR A 222 5.70 -14.59 -6.56
N CYS A 223 4.71 -13.96 -7.19
CA CYS A 223 3.57 -14.66 -7.78
C CYS A 223 4.08 -15.55 -8.93
N LYS A 224 3.77 -16.84 -8.88
CA LYS A 224 4.07 -17.74 -10.00
C LYS A 224 3.26 -17.32 -11.24
N PRO A 225 3.79 -17.51 -12.46
CA PRO A 225 3.02 -17.30 -13.68
C PRO A 225 1.71 -18.11 -13.65
N PHE A 226 0.63 -17.56 -14.19
CA PHE A 226 -0.58 -18.33 -14.42
C PHE A 226 -0.28 -19.48 -15.39
N PRO A 227 -0.74 -20.71 -15.09
CA PRO A 227 -0.63 -21.83 -16.02
C PRO A 227 -1.46 -21.63 -17.29
#